data_AF-T1AUG8-F1
#
_entry.id   AF-T1AUG8-F1
#
_cell.length_a   1.000
_cell.length_b   1.000
_cell.length_c   1.000
_cell.angle_alpha   90.00
_cell.angle_beta   90.00
_cell.angle_gamma   90.00
#
_symmetry.space_group_name_H-M   'P 1'
#
loop_
_entity.id
_entity.type
_entity.pdbx_description
1 polymer ?
#
loop_
_entity_poly.entity_id
_entity_poly.type
_entity_poly.pdbx_seq_one_letter_code
_entity_poly.pdbx_strand_id
1 'polypeptide(L)' 'LSVIDSYDAMTSPRPYHRVRTHAAALSTLDAERGVKHDPSLLDAFLACRFK' A
#
# COMPACT_ATOMS: atom_id res chain seq x y z
N LEU A 1 -0.96 6.79 -9.07
CA LEU A 1 0.49 6.74 -8.74
C LEU A 1 0.74 6.73 -7.23
N SER A 2 0.21 7.67 -6.44
CA SER A 2 0.48 7.76 -4.99
C SER A 2 0.28 6.46 -4.17
N VAL A 3 -0.79 5.69 -4.43
CA VAL A 3 -1.01 4.39 -3.74
C VAL A 3 0.10 3.39 -4.03
N ILE A 4 0.56 3.34 -5.29
CA ILE A 4 1.58 2.40 -5.74
C ILE A 4 2.95 2.79 -5.17
N ASP A 5 3.27 4.09 -5.13
CA ASP A 5 4.51 4.57 -4.50
C ASP A 5 4.56 4.26 -3.00
N SER A 6 3.45 4.49 -2.29
CA SER A 6 3.33 4.13 -0.87
C SER A 6 3.49 2.62 -0.67
N TYR A 7 2.84 1.82 -1.50
CA TYR A 7 2.92 0.36 -1.44
C TYR A 7 4.35 -0.12 -1.68
N ASP A 8 4.99 0.31 -2.77
CA ASP A 8 6.36 -0.05 -3.11
C ASP A 8 7.35 0.42 -2.03
N ALA A 9 7.18 1.62 -1.48
CA ALA A 9 8.00 2.10 -0.37
C ALA A 9 7.90 1.20 0.88
N MET A 10 6.75 0.56 1.11
CA MET A 10 6.53 -0.37 2.23
C MET A 10 7.02 -1.79 1.94
N THR A 11 6.91 -2.27 0.70
CA THR A 11 7.24 -3.65 0.32
C THR A 11 8.64 -3.81 -0.29
N SER A 12 9.31 -2.72 -0.67
CA SER A 12 10.68 -2.77 -1.18
C SER A 12 11.72 -2.57 -0.08
N PRO A 13 12.84 -3.32 -0.11
CA PRO A 13 13.91 -3.18 0.87
C PRO A 13 14.59 -1.82 0.73
N ARG A 14 14.69 -1.08 1.83
CA ARG A 14 15.42 0.18 1.93
C ARG A 14 16.42 0.10 3.07
N PRO A 15 17.61 0.75 2.98
CA PRO A 15 18.68 0.62 3.98
C PRO A 15 18.25 0.90 5.43
N TYR A 16 17.20 1.70 5.61
CA TYR A 16 16.70 2.16 6.91
C TYR A 16 15.36 1.55 7.33
N HIS A 17 14.82 0.57 6.60
CA HIS A 17 13.51 0.00 6.88
C HIS A 17 13.43 -1.48 6.49
N ARG A 18 12.86 -2.29 7.39
CA ARG A 18 12.61 -3.71 7.15
C ARG A 18 11.34 -3.87 6.33
N VAL A 19 11.42 -4.60 5.21
CA VAL A 19 10.30 -4.86 4.30
C VAL A 19 9.06 -5.33 5.06
N ARG A 20 7.92 -4.66 4.82
CA ARG A 20 6.64 -5.09 5.35
C ARG A 20 6.07 -6.20 4.47
N THR A 21 5.34 -7.13 5.09
CA THR A 21 4.56 -8.11 4.33
C THR A 21 3.46 -7.39 3.55
N HIS A 22 3.02 -7.99 2.44
CA HIS A 22 1.90 -7.45 1.66
C HIS A 22 0.67 -7.17 2.55
N ALA A 23 0.32 -8.09 3.45
CA ALA A 23 -0.78 -7.90 4.39
C ALA A 23 -0.62 -6.65 5.28
N ALA A 24 0.59 -6.41 5.81
CA ALA A 24 0.86 -5.24 6.65
C ALA A 24 0.85 -3.92 5.85
N ALA A 25 1.36 -3.94 4.62
CA ALA A 25 1.31 -2.79 3.71
C ALA A 25 -0.14 -2.45 3.34
N LEU A 26 -0.96 -3.46 2.99
CA LEU A 26 -2.37 -3.29 2.67
C LEU A 26 -3.18 -2.78 3.86
N SER A 27 -2.93 -3.28 5.08
CA SER A 27 -3.59 -2.77 6.29
C SER A 27 -3.21 -1.32 6.58
N THR A 28 -1.97 -0.91 6.30
CA THR A 28 -1.54 0.49 6.44
C THR A 28 -2.24 1.38 5.43
N LEU A 29 -2.30 0.94 4.17
CA LEU A 29 -2.99 1.66 3.09
C LEU A 29 -4.49 1.81 3.39
N ASP A 30 -5.12 0.77 3.91
CA ASP A 30 -6.53 0.78 4.29
C ASP A 30 -6.81 1.76 5.45
N ALA A 31 -5.87 1.91 6.39
CA ALA A 31 -5.97 2.92 7.45
C ALA A 31 -5.80 4.36 6.94
N GLU A 32 -5.12 4.58 5.81
CA GLU A 32 -4.95 5.89 5.17
C GLU A 32 -6.02 6.20 4.10
N ARG A 33 -6.98 5.29 3.92
CA ARG A 33 -8.09 5.39 2.97
C ARG A 33 -8.92 6.66 3.20
N GLY A 34 -9.12 7.45 2.14
CA GLY A 34 -9.92 8.67 2.20
C GLY A 34 -9.22 9.87 2.85
N VAL A 35 -7.97 9.71 3.33
CA VAL A 35 -7.16 10.81 3.87
C VAL A 35 -6.05 11.20 2.89
N LYS A 36 -5.13 10.27 2.61
CA LYS A 36 -4.02 10.50 1.67
C LYS A 36 -4.29 9.97 0.27
N HIS A 37 -5.21 9.02 0.15
CA HIS A 37 -5.47 8.28 -1.06
C HIS A 37 -6.95 8.28 -1.39
N ASP A 38 -7.24 8.41 -2.68
CA ASP A 38 -8.60 8.29 -3.20
C ASP A 38 -9.12 6.87 -2.91
N PRO A 39 -10.25 6.74 -2.19
CA PRO A 39 -10.77 5.43 -1.79
C PRO A 39 -11.15 4.56 -2.99
N SER A 40 -11.58 5.14 -4.12
CA SER A 40 -11.95 4.39 -5.32
C SER A 40 -10.73 3.73 -6.00
N LEU A 41 -9.60 4.43 -5.99
CA LEU A 41 -8.31 3.91 -6.48
C LEU A 41 -7.75 2.86 -5.53
N LEU A 42 -7.90 3.05 -4.23
CA LEU A 42 -7.48 2.09 -3.23
C LEU A 42 -8.28 0.78 -3.34
N ASP A 43 -9.59 0.89 -3.56
CA ASP A 43 -10.47 -0.26 -3.78
C ASP A 43 -10.13 -1.01 -5.06
N ALA A 44 -9.86 -0.30 -6.16
CA ALA A 44 -9.40 -0.94 -7.40
C ALA A 44 -8.07 -1.67 -7.20
N PHE A 45 -7.15 -1.09 -6.41
CA PHE A 45 -5.87 -1.71 -6.08
C PHE A 45 -6.04 -2.95 -5.17
N LEU A 46 -6.92 -2.89 -4.17
CA LEU A 46 -7.22 -4.00 -3.27
C LEU A 46 -7.98 -5.13 -3.98
N ALA A 47 -8.78 -4.80 -4.99
CA ALA A 47 -9.48 -5.79 -5.82
C ALA A 47 -8.53 -6.59 -6.72
N CYS A 48 -7.36 -6.03 -7.06
CA CYS A 48 -6.29 -6.78 -7.71
C CYS A 48 -5.73 -7.81 -6.71
N ARG A 49 -6.07 -9.09 -6.90
CA ARG A 49 -5.51 -10.17 -6.09
C ARG A 49 -4.00 -10.25 -6.31
N PHE A 50 -3.24 -9.84 -5.30
CA PHE A 50 -1.82 -10.14 -5.19
C PHE A 50 -1.69 -11.64 -4.85
N LYS A 51 -1.24 -12.44 -5.83
CA LYS A 51 -0.96 -13.87 -5.67
C LYS A 51 0.39 -14.10 -5.02
#